data_AF-A0AAW5RV26-F1
#
_entry.id   AF-A0AAW5RV26-F1
#
_cell.length_a   1.000
_cell.length_b   1.000
_cell.length_c   1.000
_cell.angle_alpha   90.00
_cell.angle_beta   90.00
_cell.angle_gamma   90.00
#
_symmetry.space_group_name_H-M   'P 1'
#
loop_
_entity.id
_entity.type
_entity.pdbx_description
1 polymer ?
#
loop_
_entity_poly.entity_id
_entity_poly.type
_entity_poly.pdbx_seq_one_letter_code
_entity_poly.pdbx_strand_id
1 'polypeptide(L)'
;MDFEAIRQALNKRLKALQILAFAEALVIFFLAFQFSKDVIIALFFAVLAGVLFFRILGRKLMWGRNELVFKMCEEFLKQNNAKFDKQGFYQKDFEKIAFNFSLKTYHSQNSFIFDDFILYDVKFKDEFGNFFCGILLYSKKLKEDISSSESIFEKLKDKEFSTQRVLKKDDYLLIASLKNPFFADLKISSELNFKLFRANLEKIQTFIHD
;
A
#
# COMPACT_ATOMS: atom_id res chain seq x y z
N MET A 1 91.03 6.03 25.92
CA MET A 1 89.70 6.00 25.28
C MET A 1 88.73 6.56 26.30
N ASP A 2 88.10 7.69 26.03
CA ASP A 2 87.25 8.37 27.01
C ASP A 2 85.82 7.78 26.98
N PHE A 3 85.62 6.76 27.81
CA PHE A 3 84.36 6.03 27.92
C PHE A 3 83.21 6.91 28.40
N GLU A 4 83.49 8.02 29.07
CA GLU A 4 82.46 8.91 29.59
C GLU A 4 81.87 9.81 28.50
N ALA A 5 82.72 10.31 27.61
CA ALA A 5 82.29 11.00 26.39
C ALA A 5 81.43 10.09 25.48
N ILE A 6 81.81 8.82 25.35
CA ILE A 6 81.05 7.82 24.59
C ILE A 6 79.67 7.58 25.22
N ARG A 7 79.61 7.39 26.55
CA ARG A 7 78.35 7.21 27.30
C ARG A 7 77.40 8.40 27.13
N GLN A 8 77.93 9.63 27.23
CA GLN A 8 77.14 10.85 27.07
C GLN A 8 76.61 11.00 25.63
N ALA A 9 77.45 10.75 24.62
CA ALA A 9 77.04 10.79 23.22
C ALA A 9 75.96 9.74 22.91
N LEU A 10 76.09 8.53 23.45
CA LEU A 10 75.13 7.45 23.29
C LEU A 10 73.78 7.83 23.92
N ASN A 11 73.77 8.31 25.16
CA ASN A 11 72.56 8.75 25.84
C ASN A 11 71.88 9.93 25.13
N LYS A 12 72.65 10.86 24.55
CA LYS A 12 72.10 11.99 23.77
C LYS A 12 71.42 11.52 22.49
N ARG A 13 72.03 10.56 21.77
CA ARG A 13 71.44 9.94 20.57
C ARG A 13 70.19 9.12 20.92
N LEU A 14 70.21 8.39 22.03
CA LEU A 14 69.09 7.58 22.49
C LEU A 14 67.88 8.45 22.89
N LYS A 15 68.12 9.58 23.57
CA LYS A 15 67.09 10.60 23.81
C LYS A 15 66.54 11.21 22.53
N ALA A 16 67.41 11.54 21.56
CA ALA A 16 66.96 12.06 20.27
C ALA A 16 66.09 11.03 19.51
N LEU A 17 66.47 9.75 19.55
CA LEU A 17 65.70 8.66 18.96
C LEU A 17 64.34 8.49 19.65
N GLN A 18 64.27 8.59 20.98
CA GLN A 18 63.01 8.54 21.72
C GLN A 18 62.07 9.69 21.36
N ILE A 19 62.60 10.91 21.20
CA ILE A 19 61.81 12.08 20.77
C ILE A 19 61.30 11.87 19.33
N LEU A 20 62.16 11.36 18.43
CA LEU A 20 61.77 11.07 17.05
C LEU A 20 60.67 9.99 16.99
N ALA A 21 60.82 8.91 17.75
CA ALA A 21 59.84 7.83 17.84
C ALA A 21 58.50 8.33 18.40
N PHE A 22 58.53 9.22 19.40
CA PHE A 22 57.33 9.86 19.92
C PHE A 22 56.63 10.72 18.86
N ALA A 23 57.40 11.51 18.10
CA ALA A 23 56.85 12.33 17.01
C ALA A 23 56.23 11.46 15.89
N GLU A 24 56.90 10.37 15.50
CA GLU A 24 56.38 9.42 14.50
C GLU A 24 55.07 8.76 14.95
N ALA A 25 55.01 8.31 16.21
CA ALA A 25 53.79 7.75 16.80
C ALA A 25 52.63 8.76 16.79
N LEU A 26 52.90 10.04 17.03
CA LEU A 26 51.90 11.12 17.01
C LEU A 26 51.37 11.35 15.58
N VAL A 27 52.24 11.31 14.58
CA VAL A 27 51.83 11.40 13.16
C VAL A 27 50.96 10.21 12.75
N ILE A 28 51.36 8.98 13.11
CA ILE A 28 50.57 7.77 12.83
C ILE A 28 49.20 7.84 13.52
N PHE A 29 49.16 8.28 14.78
CA PHE A 29 47.91 8.46 15.52
C PHE A 29 46.99 9.49 14.85
N PHE A 30 47.52 10.63 14.40
CA PHE A 30 46.75 11.65 13.69
C PHE A 30 46.15 11.11 12.38
N LEU A 31 46.93 10.35 11.60
CA LEU A 31 46.46 9.71 10.37
C LEU A 31 45.35 8.68 10.65
N ALA A 32 45.53 7.83 11.66
CA ALA A 32 44.51 6.86 12.07
C ALA A 32 43.23 7.55 12.57
N PHE A 33 43.35 8.65 13.30
CA PHE A 33 42.21 9.44 13.78
C PHE A 33 41.44 10.07 12.61
N GLN A 34 42.13 10.68 11.64
CA GLN A 34 41.49 11.23 10.45
C GLN A 34 40.78 10.14 9.63
N PHE A 35 41.45 9.01 9.42
CA PHE A 35 40.87 7.86 8.72
C PHE A 35 39.60 7.35 9.42
N SER A 36 39.60 7.26 10.75
CA SER A 36 38.40 6.82 11.49
C SER A 36 37.20 7.77 11.32
N LYS A 37 37.43 9.09 11.25
CA LYS A 37 36.37 10.06 10.92
C LYS A 37 35.83 9.83 9.51
N ASP A 38 36.71 9.63 8.55
CA ASP A 38 36.31 9.42 7.15
C ASP A 38 35.51 8.11 7.00
N VAL A 39 35.89 7.06 7.73
CA VAL A 39 35.13 5.79 7.80
C VAL A 39 33.75 6.01 8.41
N ILE A 40 33.64 6.78 9.50
CA ILE A 40 32.34 7.10 10.13
C ILE A 40 31.45 7.89 9.17
N ILE A 41 32.01 8.87 8.46
CA ILE A 41 31.28 9.67 7.47
C ILE A 41 30.83 8.80 6.29
N ALA A 42 31.70 7.94 5.78
CA ALA A 42 31.37 7.01 4.71
C ALA A 42 30.24 6.05 5.13
N LEU A 43 30.29 5.54 6.36
CA LEU A 43 29.24 4.69 6.92
C LEU A 43 27.91 5.45 7.02
N PHE A 44 27.94 6.70 7.51
CA PHE A 44 26.75 7.55 7.56
C PHE A 44 26.12 7.75 6.19
N PHE A 45 26.91 8.10 5.16
CA PHE A 45 26.41 8.27 3.80
C PHE A 45 25.93 6.96 3.18
N ALA A 46 26.59 5.83 3.45
CA ALA A 46 26.15 4.52 2.98
C ALA A 46 24.77 4.16 3.55
N VAL A 47 24.54 4.39 4.85
CA VAL A 47 23.24 4.19 5.49
C VAL A 47 22.19 5.12 4.89
N LEU A 48 22.51 6.41 4.73
CA LEU A 48 21.60 7.39 4.15
C LEU A 48 21.23 7.03 2.70
N ALA A 49 22.21 6.67 1.88
CA ALA A 49 22.00 6.23 0.50
C ALA A 49 21.15 4.95 0.45
N GLY A 50 21.40 3.97 1.32
CA GLY A 50 20.59 2.76 1.42
C GLY A 50 19.13 3.05 1.76
N VAL A 51 18.86 3.91 2.75
CA VAL A 51 17.49 4.31 3.13
C VAL A 51 16.79 5.06 2.00
N LEU A 52 17.47 6.01 1.37
CA LEU A 52 16.90 6.78 0.26
C LEU A 52 16.63 5.90 -0.95
N PHE A 53 17.56 5.03 -1.31
CA PHE A 53 17.40 4.08 -2.41
C PHE A 53 16.21 3.15 -2.16
N PHE A 54 16.11 2.55 -0.97
CA PHE A 54 14.98 1.70 -0.60
C PHE A 54 13.65 2.46 -0.64
N ARG A 55 13.62 3.71 -0.17
CA ARG A 55 12.41 4.54 -0.18
C ARG A 55 11.96 4.88 -1.61
N ILE A 56 12.89 5.24 -2.49
CA ILE A 56 12.60 5.60 -3.88
C ILE A 56 12.18 4.35 -4.67
N LEU A 57 12.97 3.29 -4.61
CA LEU A 57 12.70 2.05 -5.33
C LEU A 57 11.42 1.38 -4.80
N GLY A 58 11.23 1.35 -3.49
CA GLY A 58 10.02 0.85 -2.85
C GLY A 58 8.77 1.60 -3.30
N ARG A 59 8.83 2.94 -3.36
CA ARG A 59 7.72 3.76 -3.91
C ARG A 59 7.45 3.44 -5.38
N LYS A 60 8.49 3.33 -6.21
CA LYS A 60 8.35 3.01 -7.63
C LYS A 60 7.74 1.63 -7.85
N LEU A 61 8.17 0.63 -7.08
CA LEU A 61 7.63 -0.73 -7.13
C LEU A 61 6.17 -0.78 -6.67
N MET A 62 5.83 -0.13 -5.56
CA MET A 62 4.45 -0.07 -5.08
C MET A 62 3.54 0.64 -6.08
N TRP A 63 4.03 1.71 -6.71
CA TRP A 63 3.29 2.38 -7.78
C TRP A 63 3.08 1.47 -8.99
N GLY A 64 4.12 0.80 -9.47
CA GLY A 64 4.01 -0.16 -10.58
C GLY A 64 3.06 -1.33 -10.28
N ARG A 65 3.01 -1.80 -9.03
CA ARG A 65 2.04 -2.81 -8.59
C ARG A 65 0.61 -2.29 -8.65
N ASN A 66 0.34 -1.10 -8.11
CA ASN A 66 -1.00 -0.51 -8.16
C ASN A 66 -1.44 -0.25 -9.60
N GLU A 67 -0.53 0.26 -10.43
CA GLU A 67 -0.77 0.49 -11.85
C GLU A 67 -1.14 -0.80 -12.59
N LEU A 68 -0.44 -1.91 -12.29
CA LEU A 68 -0.76 -3.21 -12.89
C LEU A 68 -2.15 -3.71 -12.48
N VAL A 69 -2.55 -3.52 -11.21
CA VAL A 69 -3.90 -3.86 -10.74
C VAL A 69 -4.96 -3.09 -11.52
N PHE A 70 -4.78 -1.78 -11.70
CA PHE A 70 -5.72 -0.95 -12.46
C PHE A 70 -5.76 -1.35 -13.93
N LYS A 71 -4.62 -1.58 -14.58
CA LYS A 71 -4.58 -2.01 -16.00
C LYS A 71 -5.28 -3.34 -16.22
N MET A 72 -5.11 -4.30 -15.31
CA MET A 72 -5.84 -5.57 -15.39
C MET A 72 -7.35 -5.38 -15.23
N CYS A 73 -7.77 -4.48 -14.34
CA CYS A 73 -9.16 -4.13 -14.15
C CYS A 73 -9.74 -3.45 -15.41
N GLU A 74 -9.06 -2.43 -15.94
CA GLU A 74 -9.45 -1.73 -17.16
C GLU A 74 -9.57 -2.67 -18.36
N GLU A 75 -8.61 -3.58 -18.54
CA GLU A 75 -8.64 -4.57 -19.61
C GLU A 75 -9.84 -5.52 -19.48
N PHE A 76 -10.13 -5.99 -18.26
CA PHE A 76 -11.31 -6.81 -18.01
C PHE A 76 -12.61 -6.05 -18.33
N LEU A 77 -12.72 -4.80 -17.87
CA LEU A 77 -13.92 -3.98 -18.10
C LEU A 77 -14.11 -3.69 -19.58
N LYS A 78 -13.03 -3.35 -20.30
CA LYS A 78 -13.07 -3.12 -21.75
C LYS A 78 -13.57 -4.35 -22.52
N GLN A 79 -13.18 -5.57 -22.09
CA GLN A 79 -13.68 -6.82 -22.68
C GLN A 79 -15.19 -7.03 -22.44
N ASN A 80 -15.78 -6.36 -21.44
CA ASN A 80 -17.19 -6.44 -21.08
C ASN A 80 -17.95 -5.13 -21.39
N ASN A 81 -17.45 -4.30 -22.33
CA ASN A 81 -18.01 -2.98 -22.69
C ASN A 81 -18.19 -2.01 -21.51
N ALA A 82 -17.47 -2.22 -20.42
CA ALA A 82 -17.53 -1.41 -19.21
C ALA A 82 -16.35 -0.44 -19.12
N LYS A 83 -16.49 0.56 -18.24
CA LYS A 83 -15.48 1.59 -18.00
C LYS A 83 -15.14 1.70 -16.52
N PHE A 84 -13.89 2.04 -16.25
CA PHE A 84 -13.39 2.37 -14.92
C PHE A 84 -13.27 3.88 -14.79
N ASP A 85 -13.73 4.44 -13.68
CA ASP A 85 -13.43 5.83 -13.31
C ASP A 85 -12.94 5.88 -11.85
N LYS A 86 -11.99 6.77 -11.59
CA LYS A 86 -11.44 7.04 -10.25
C LYS A 86 -12.27 8.10 -9.51
N GLN A 87 -13.58 8.07 -9.78
CA GLN A 87 -14.58 8.88 -9.11
C GLN A 87 -15.54 7.96 -8.39
N GLY A 88 -15.68 8.19 -7.08
CA GLY A 88 -16.62 7.48 -6.23
C GLY A 88 -18.02 8.08 -6.29
N PHE A 89 -18.93 7.48 -5.52
CA PHE A 89 -20.26 7.99 -5.29
C PHE A 89 -20.23 9.12 -4.25
N TYR A 90 -20.96 10.22 -4.47
CA TYR A 90 -20.94 11.35 -3.55
C TYR A 90 -21.75 11.06 -2.29
N GLN A 91 -21.23 11.47 -1.12
CA GLN A 91 -21.93 11.29 0.16
C GLN A 91 -23.34 11.89 0.15
N LYS A 92 -23.50 13.10 -0.39
CA LYS A 92 -24.81 13.77 -0.47
C LYS A 92 -25.83 12.99 -1.28
N ASP A 93 -25.38 12.28 -2.31
CA ASP A 93 -26.25 11.44 -3.14
C ASP A 93 -26.51 10.09 -2.47
N PHE A 94 -25.54 9.57 -1.73
CA PHE A 94 -25.72 8.39 -0.87
C PHE A 94 -26.79 8.62 0.20
N GLU A 95 -26.75 9.76 0.88
CA GLU A 95 -27.72 10.10 1.93
C GLU A 95 -29.15 10.21 1.38
N LYS A 96 -29.32 10.62 0.10
CA LYS A 96 -30.64 10.65 -0.57
C LYS A 96 -31.25 9.27 -0.78
N ILE A 97 -30.45 8.19 -0.78
CA ILE A 97 -30.95 6.81 -0.88
C ILE A 97 -31.76 6.45 0.38
N ALA A 98 -31.51 7.13 1.52
CA ALA A 98 -32.27 6.97 2.75
C ALA A 98 -32.31 5.50 3.26
N PHE A 99 -31.12 4.90 3.38
CA PHE A 99 -30.95 3.68 4.16
C PHE A 99 -31.30 3.92 5.64
N ASN A 100 -31.63 2.86 6.39
CA ASN A 100 -32.04 2.94 7.79
C ASN A 100 -30.86 3.16 8.76
N PHE A 101 -29.91 4.03 8.40
CA PHE A 101 -28.79 4.44 9.25
C PHE A 101 -28.25 5.81 8.85
N SER A 102 -27.71 6.54 9.82
CA SER A 102 -27.05 7.83 9.60
C SER A 102 -25.55 7.67 9.48
N LEU A 103 -24.92 8.43 8.58
CA LEU A 103 -23.49 8.36 8.31
C LEU A 103 -22.70 9.28 9.25
N LYS A 104 -21.64 8.75 9.86
CA LYS A 104 -20.62 9.54 10.57
C LYS A 104 -19.40 9.84 9.71
N THR A 105 -18.95 8.84 8.93
CA THR A 105 -17.83 8.98 8.00
C THR A 105 -18.19 8.28 6.70
N TYR A 106 -17.83 8.86 5.57
CA TYR A 106 -18.10 8.29 4.26
C TYR A 106 -16.89 8.45 3.34
N HIS A 107 -16.63 7.41 2.55
CA HIS A 107 -15.54 7.39 1.59
C HIS A 107 -15.90 6.51 0.39
N SER A 108 -15.68 7.03 -0.81
CA SER A 108 -15.84 6.34 -2.09
C SER A 108 -14.82 6.90 -3.08
N GLN A 109 -14.24 6.07 -3.94
CA GLN A 109 -13.14 6.46 -4.81
C GLN A 109 -13.21 5.94 -6.24
N ASN A 110 -13.91 4.84 -6.48
CA ASN A 110 -13.84 4.09 -7.72
C ASN A 110 -15.25 3.73 -8.17
N SER A 111 -15.48 3.82 -9.48
CA SER A 111 -16.69 3.37 -10.13
C SER A 111 -16.41 2.46 -11.32
N PHE A 112 -17.31 1.50 -11.52
CA PHE A 112 -17.27 0.50 -12.57
C PHE A 112 -18.61 0.59 -13.30
N ILE A 113 -18.57 1.17 -14.50
CA ILE A 113 -19.75 1.57 -15.25
C ILE A 113 -19.96 0.53 -16.35
N PHE A 114 -20.99 -0.31 -16.18
CA PHE A 114 -21.52 -1.21 -17.19
C PHE A 114 -22.75 -0.57 -17.85
N ASP A 115 -23.20 -1.12 -18.97
CA ASP A 115 -24.37 -0.58 -19.68
C ASP A 115 -25.66 -0.68 -18.85
N ASP A 116 -25.85 -1.78 -18.12
CA ASP A 116 -27.07 -2.06 -17.33
C ASP A 116 -26.98 -1.67 -15.85
N PHE A 117 -25.76 -1.41 -15.34
CA PHE A 117 -25.56 -1.15 -13.92
C PHE A 117 -24.24 -0.44 -13.63
N ILE A 118 -24.14 0.15 -12.44
CA ILE A 118 -22.92 0.81 -11.97
C ILE A 118 -22.56 0.26 -10.60
N LEU A 119 -21.28 -0.02 -10.39
CA LEU A 119 -20.73 -0.34 -9.07
C LEU A 119 -19.88 0.83 -8.57
N TYR A 120 -19.99 1.11 -7.29
CA TYR A 120 -19.12 2.04 -6.58
C TYR A 120 -18.46 1.32 -5.42
N ASP A 121 -17.17 1.56 -5.18
CA ASP A 121 -16.59 1.16 -3.91
C ASP A 121 -17.07 2.12 -2.81
N VAL A 122 -17.55 1.58 -1.69
CA VAL A 122 -18.02 2.44 -0.60
C VAL A 122 -17.56 1.89 0.74
N LYS A 123 -17.13 2.82 1.58
CA LYS A 123 -16.67 2.56 2.94
C LYS A 123 -17.22 3.64 3.84
N PHE A 124 -17.90 3.24 4.90
CA PHE A 124 -18.48 4.21 5.82
C PHE A 124 -18.54 3.67 7.25
N LYS A 125 -18.80 4.60 8.18
CA LYS A 125 -19.20 4.28 9.54
C LYS A 125 -20.52 4.97 9.83
N ASP A 126 -21.40 4.28 10.53
CA ASP A 126 -22.59 4.92 11.07
C ASP A 126 -22.27 5.73 12.35
N GLU A 127 -23.28 6.39 12.90
CA GLU A 127 -23.16 7.15 14.15
C GLU A 127 -22.86 6.26 15.37
N PHE A 128 -23.31 5.00 15.34
CA PHE A 128 -23.06 4.00 16.39
C PHE A 128 -21.65 3.39 16.32
N GLY A 129 -20.88 3.70 15.28
CA GLY A 129 -19.52 3.21 15.08
C GLY A 129 -19.44 1.87 14.33
N ASN A 130 -20.56 1.33 13.86
CA ASN A 130 -20.60 0.18 12.97
C ASN A 130 -19.92 0.54 11.65
N PHE A 131 -19.16 -0.41 11.11
CA PHE A 131 -18.32 -0.17 9.96
C PHE A 131 -18.78 -0.99 8.77
N PHE A 132 -18.97 -0.32 7.63
CA PHE A 132 -19.23 -0.96 6.35
C PHE A 132 -18.04 -0.81 5.41
N CYS A 133 -17.73 -1.88 4.69
CA CYS A 133 -16.81 -1.90 3.57
C CYS A 133 -17.38 -2.83 2.51
N GLY A 134 -17.42 -2.38 1.26
CA GLY A 134 -17.95 -3.17 0.18
C GLY A 134 -18.21 -2.33 -1.07
N ILE A 135 -19.24 -2.74 -1.81
CA ILE A 135 -19.67 -2.06 -3.03
C ILE A 135 -21.13 -1.64 -2.92
N LEU A 136 -21.45 -0.52 -3.56
CA LEU A 136 -22.80 -0.07 -3.86
C LEU A 136 -23.08 -0.38 -5.33
N LEU A 137 -24.04 -1.25 -5.59
CA LEU A 137 -24.59 -1.51 -6.91
C LEU A 137 -25.80 -0.60 -7.13
N TYR A 138 -25.83 0.06 -8.29
CA TYR A 138 -26.99 0.77 -8.81
C TYR A 138 -27.45 0.13 -10.11
N SER A 139 -28.73 -0.23 -10.20
CA SER A 139 -29.35 -0.66 -11.46
C SER A 139 -30.85 -0.43 -11.41
N LYS A 140 -31.42 0.08 -12.51
CA LYS A 140 -32.89 0.16 -12.67
C LYS A 140 -33.55 -1.19 -12.92
N LYS A 141 -32.74 -2.22 -13.22
CA LYS A 141 -33.20 -3.60 -13.46
C LYS A 141 -32.97 -4.49 -12.23
N LEU A 142 -32.80 -3.91 -11.05
CA LEU A 142 -32.53 -4.68 -9.84
C LEU A 142 -33.74 -5.57 -9.47
N LYS A 143 -33.48 -6.83 -9.12
CA LYS A 143 -34.54 -7.77 -8.75
C LYS A 143 -35.34 -7.32 -7.51
N GLU A 144 -36.65 -7.55 -7.53
CA GLU A 144 -37.52 -7.16 -6.42
C GLU A 144 -37.31 -8.04 -5.18
N ASP A 145 -37.09 -9.34 -5.38
CA ASP A 145 -37.10 -10.41 -4.38
C ASP A 145 -35.75 -10.64 -3.66
N ILE A 146 -34.85 -9.67 -3.69
CA ILE A 146 -33.54 -9.77 -3.03
C ILE A 146 -33.72 -9.74 -1.50
N SER A 147 -33.40 -10.85 -0.84
CA SER A 147 -33.43 -10.97 0.62
C SER A 147 -32.36 -10.08 1.27
N SER A 148 -32.81 -8.93 1.78
CA SER A 148 -31.94 -8.03 2.52
C SER A 148 -31.56 -8.64 3.87
N SER A 149 -30.27 -8.58 4.19
CA SER A 149 -29.74 -8.97 5.48
C SER A 149 -29.19 -7.73 6.18
N GLU A 150 -29.69 -7.43 7.38
CA GLU A 150 -29.14 -6.35 8.23
C GLU A 150 -27.71 -6.64 8.70
N SER A 151 -27.16 -7.84 8.40
CA SER A 151 -25.80 -8.27 8.74
C SER A 151 -24.69 -7.57 7.94
N ILE A 152 -24.98 -6.53 7.15
CA ILE A 152 -23.96 -5.80 6.38
C ILE A 152 -22.86 -5.17 7.26
N PHE A 153 -23.13 -4.98 8.56
CA PHE A 153 -22.17 -4.48 9.55
C PHE A 153 -21.40 -5.59 10.29
N GLU A 154 -21.78 -6.86 10.11
CA GLU A 154 -21.04 -7.94 10.72
C GLU A 154 -19.63 -8.06 10.13
N LYS A 155 -18.66 -8.36 11.00
CA LYS A 155 -17.28 -8.53 10.60
C LYS A 155 -17.13 -9.66 9.58
N LEU A 156 -16.72 -9.31 8.37
CA LEU A 156 -16.37 -10.26 7.32
C LEU A 156 -15.06 -10.98 7.67
N LYS A 157 -15.06 -12.32 7.54
CA LYS A 157 -13.86 -13.16 7.73
C LYS A 157 -13.23 -13.58 6.39
N ASP A 158 -14.08 -13.78 5.38
CA ASP A 158 -13.64 -14.26 4.08
C ASP A 158 -12.99 -13.14 3.26
N LYS A 159 -11.89 -13.48 2.60
CA LYS A 159 -11.14 -12.55 1.73
C LYS A 159 -11.64 -12.55 0.29
N GLU A 160 -12.48 -13.52 -0.06
CA GLU A 160 -13.08 -13.63 -1.38
C GLU A 160 -14.33 -12.75 -1.51
N PHE A 161 -14.66 -12.38 -2.74
CA PHE A 161 -15.87 -11.64 -3.02
C PHE A 161 -17.09 -12.56 -2.85
N SER A 162 -18.00 -12.13 -1.98
CA SER A 162 -19.24 -12.82 -1.63
C SER A 162 -20.41 -11.86 -1.74
N THR A 163 -21.55 -12.40 -2.15
CA THR A 163 -22.81 -11.68 -2.31
C THR A 163 -23.85 -12.11 -1.28
N GLN A 164 -23.41 -12.74 -0.18
CA GLN A 164 -24.31 -13.25 0.86
C GLN A 164 -24.88 -12.17 1.77
N ARG A 165 -24.15 -11.06 1.95
CA ARG A 165 -24.51 -9.97 2.87
C ARG A 165 -24.85 -8.74 2.07
N VAL A 166 -26.15 -8.59 1.81
CA VAL A 166 -26.66 -7.52 0.98
C VAL A 166 -27.76 -6.74 1.67
N LEU A 167 -27.85 -5.44 1.38
CA LEU A 167 -28.94 -4.58 1.85
C LEU A 167 -29.49 -3.79 0.66
N LYS A 168 -30.73 -4.06 0.29
CA LYS A 168 -31.42 -3.39 -0.82
C LYS A 168 -32.18 -2.17 -0.34
N LYS A 169 -32.17 -1.12 -1.17
CA LYS A 169 -33.03 0.05 -1.04
C LYS A 169 -33.31 0.59 -2.45
N ASP A 170 -34.56 0.48 -2.90
CA ASP A 170 -34.99 0.90 -4.23
C ASP A 170 -34.10 0.28 -5.35
N ASP A 171 -33.53 1.11 -6.23
CA ASP A 171 -32.60 0.72 -7.31
C ASP A 171 -31.15 0.45 -6.83
N TYR A 172 -30.91 0.51 -5.51
CA TYR A 172 -29.59 0.41 -4.92
C TYR A 172 -29.45 -0.85 -4.07
N LEU A 173 -28.27 -1.46 -4.13
CA LEU A 173 -27.90 -2.64 -3.36
C LEU A 173 -26.51 -2.47 -2.77
N LEU A 174 -26.41 -2.49 -1.44
CA LEU A 174 -25.13 -2.62 -0.75
C LEU A 174 -24.74 -4.08 -0.70
N ILE A 175 -23.49 -4.39 -1.04
CA ILE A 175 -22.90 -5.73 -0.95
C ILE A 175 -21.65 -5.62 -0.08
N ALA A 176 -21.68 -6.22 1.11
CA ALA A 176 -20.54 -6.17 2.03
C ALA A 176 -19.40 -7.05 1.51
N SER A 177 -18.21 -6.47 1.33
CA SER A 177 -17.03 -7.20 0.87
C SER A 177 -15.71 -6.53 1.32
N LEU A 178 -14.73 -7.35 1.68
CA LEU A 178 -13.38 -6.87 2.01
C LEU A 178 -12.53 -6.59 0.76
N LYS A 179 -12.91 -7.13 -0.39
CA LYS A 179 -12.15 -7.03 -1.63
C LYS A 179 -13.05 -6.52 -2.75
N ASN A 180 -12.55 -5.55 -3.52
CA ASN A 180 -13.21 -5.12 -4.74
C ASN A 180 -13.29 -6.30 -5.73
N PRO A 181 -14.46 -6.53 -6.38
CA PRO A 181 -14.67 -7.69 -7.25
C PRO A 181 -13.71 -7.75 -8.46
N PHE A 182 -13.14 -6.62 -8.87
CA PHE A 182 -12.31 -6.51 -10.08
C PHE A 182 -10.87 -6.04 -9.83
N PHE A 183 -10.43 -6.01 -8.56
CA PHE A 183 -9.02 -5.71 -8.24
C PHE A 183 -8.20 -6.99 -8.14
N ALA A 184 -7.14 -7.03 -8.95
CA ALA A 184 -6.28 -8.19 -9.08
C ALA A 184 -5.51 -8.48 -7.79
N ASP A 185 -5.39 -9.77 -7.46
CA ASP A 185 -4.35 -10.23 -6.55
C ASP A 185 -3.09 -10.55 -7.34
N LEU A 186 -2.05 -9.76 -7.13
CA LEU A 186 -0.76 -9.92 -7.83
C LEU A 186 0.04 -11.16 -7.35
N LYS A 187 -0.47 -11.94 -6.38
CA LYS A 187 0.12 -13.21 -5.96
C LYS A 187 -0.26 -14.39 -6.87
N ILE A 188 -1.32 -14.24 -7.65
CA ILE A 188 -1.83 -15.27 -8.57
C ILE A 188 -1.67 -14.81 -10.02
N SER A 189 -1.80 -15.73 -10.97
CA SER A 189 -1.65 -15.42 -12.40
C SER A 189 -2.73 -14.47 -12.90
N SER A 190 -2.46 -13.78 -14.01
CA SER A 190 -3.43 -12.91 -14.67
C SER A 190 -4.65 -13.68 -15.15
N GLU A 191 -4.46 -14.87 -15.71
CA GLU A 191 -5.54 -15.74 -16.17
C GLU A 191 -6.48 -16.13 -15.01
N LEU A 192 -5.92 -16.47 -13.83
CA LEU A 192 -6.73 -16.83 -12.68
C LEU A 192 -7.49 -15.61 -12.12
N ASN A 193 -6.87 -14.42 -12.12
CA ASN A 193 -7.57 -13.18 -11.79
C ASN A 193 -8.76 -12.93 -12.74
N PHE A 194 -8.56 -13.07 -14.06
CA PHE A 194 -9.65 -12.88 -15.02
C PHE A 194 -10.77 -13.90 -14.85
N LYS A 195 -10.45 -15.17 -14.54
CA LYS A 195 -11.47 -16.18 -14.18
C LYS A 195 -12.28 -15.77 -12.95
N LEU A 196 -11.60 -15.26 -11.91
CA LEU A 196 -12.28 -14.76 -10.70
C LEU A 196 -13.15 -13.52 -11.00
N PHE A 197 -12.68 -12.61 -11.84
CA PHE A 197 -13.46 -11.43 -12.22
C PHE A 197 -14.75 -11.80 -12.96
N ARG A 198 -14.69 -12.79 -13.86
CA ARG A 198 -15.88 -13.33 -14.55
C ARG A 198 -16.86 -13.95 -13.55
N ALA A 199 -16.38 -14.81 -12.65
CA ALA A 199 -17.22 -15.41 -11.63
C ALA A 199 -17.85 -14.34 -10.69
N ASN A 200 -17.12 -13.28 -10.36
CA ASN A 200 -17.64 -12.17 -9.58
C ASN A 200 -18.69 -11.36 -10.34
N LEU A 201 -18.48 -11.13 -11.64
CA LEU A 201 -19.44 -10.47 -12.51
C LEU A 201 -20.74 -11.27 -12.62
N GLU A 202 -20.66 -12.59 -12.83
CA GLU A 202 -21.82 -13.49 -12.86
C GLU A 202 -22.60 -13.43 -11.54
N LYS A 203 -21.90 -13.44 -10.39
CA LYS A 203 -22.53 -13.27 -9.07
C LYS A 203 -23.25 -11.93 -8.90
N ILE A 204 -22.80 -10.87 -9.57
CA ILE A 204 -23.44 -9.53 -9.50
C ILE A 204 -24.64 -9.49 -10.44
N GLN A 205 -24.50 -10.06 -11.64
CA GLN A 205 -25.56 -10.13 -12.64
C GLN A 205 -26.78 -10.94 -12.15
N THR A 206 -26.59 -11.89 -11.22
CA THR A 206 -27.74 -12.61 -10.63
C THR A 206 -28.74 -11.71 -9.90
N PHE A 207 -28.37 -10.49 -9.50
CA PHE A 207 -29.25 -9.51 -8.88
C PHE A 207 -29.98 -8.60 -9.87
N ILE A 208 -29.69 -8.74 -11.17
CA ILE A 208 -30.21 -7.89 -12.23
C ILE A 208 -31.14 -8.74 -13.09
N HIS A 209 -32.29 -8.20 -13.49
CA HIS A 209 -33.19 -8.83 -14.47
C HIS A 209 -32.55 -8.78 -15.86
N ASP A 210 -32.79 -9.84 -16.66
CA ASP A 210 -32.44 -9.86 -18.08
C ASP A 210 -33.16 -8.74 -18.86
#